data_AF-A0A7N1A366-F1
#
_entry.id   AF-A0A7N1A366-F1
#
_cell.length_a   1.000
_cell.length_b   1.000
_cell.length_c   1.000
_cell.angle_alpha   90.00
_cell.angle_beta   90.00
_cell.angle_gamma   90.00
#
_symmetry.space_group_name_H-M   'P 1'
#
loop_
_entity.id
_entity.type
_entity.pdbx_description
1 polymer ?
#
loop_
_entity_poly.entity_id
_entity_poly.type
_entity_poly.pdbx_seq_one_letter_code
_entity_poly.pdbx_strand_id
1 'polypeptide(L)' 'YNPHVTSSRRKNRKAHLTAPSFVRRVLMSALLSSELRSKYNVDKDRKLLLERKKNGRAVADKKGIKFTTEDVMQNID' A
#
# COMPACT_ATOMS: atom_id res chain seq x y z
N TYR A 1 7.07 14.54 -6.56
CA TYR A 1 7.16 14.15 -7.99
C TYR A 1 8.52 13.51 -8.23
N ASN A 2 8.59 12.34 -8.85
CA ASN A 2 9.86 11.65 -9.16
C ASN A 2 9.87 11.35 -10.68
N PRO A 3 10.85 11.86 -11.44
CA PRO A 3 10.89 11.73 -12.90
C PRO A 3 11.24 10.31 -13.40
N HIS A 4 11.77 9.44 -12.53
CA HIS A 4 12.18 8.07 -12.89
C HIS A 4 11.06 7.03 -12.76
N VAL A 5 9.87 7.43 -12.28
CA VAL A 5 8.73 6.54 -12.10
C VAL A 5 7.61 6.90 -13.06
N THR A 6 6.85 5.90 -13.51
CA THR A 6 5.74 6.08 -14.45
C THR A 6 4.44 5.55 -13.87
N SER A 7 3.38 6.35 -13.93
CA SER A 7 2.01 5.95 -13.58
C SER A 7 1.25 5.35 -14.76
N SER A 8 1.84 5.31 -15.97
CA SER A 8 1.18 4.81 -17.17
C SER A 8 0.84 3.31 -17.06
N ARG A 9 -0.46 2.98 -17.10
CA ARG A 9 -0.98 1.61 -17.00
C ARG A 9 -0.33 0.65 -18.00
N ARG A 10 -0.13 1.09 -19.25
CA ARG A 10 0.45 0.26 -20.31
C ARG A 10 1.89 -0.14 -20.00
N LYS A 11 2.72 0.82 -19.55
CA LYS A 11 4.12 0.59 -19.20
C LYS A 11 4.23 -0.35 -17.99
N ASN A 12 3.42 -0.11 -16.96
CA ASN A 12 3.40 -0.95 -15.75
C ASN A 12 2.98 -2.40 -16.04
N ARG A 13 1.94 -2.64 -16.86
CA ARG A 13 1.54 -4.00 -17.25
C ARG A 13 2.63 -4.73 -18.02
N LYS A 14 3.29 -4.06 -18.96
CA LYS A 14 4.40 -4.65 -19.72
C LYS A 14 5.54 -5.05 -18.78
N ALA A 15 5.98 -4.14 -17.92
CA ALA A 15 7.04 -4.40 -16.94
C ALA A 15 6.71 -5.58 -16.01
N HIS A 16 5.46 -5.71 -15.56
CA HIS A 16 5.04 -6.81 -14.69
C HIS A 16 4.99 -8.16 -15.44
N LEU A 17 4.37 -8.21 -16.62
CA LEU A 17 4.11 -9.47 -17.32
C LEU A 17 5.36 -10.02 -18.03
N THR A 18 6.28 -9.16 -18.46
CA THR A 18 7.52 -9.57 -19.14
C THR A 18 8.75 -9.54 -18.24
N ALA A 19 8.58 -9.45 -16.92
CA ALA A 19 9.69 -9.36 -15.97
C ALA A 19 10.61 -10.60 -16.04
N PRO A 20 11.95 -10.43 -15.89
CA PRO A 20 12.88 -11.56 -15.79
C PRO A 20 12.70 -12.35 -14.48
N SER A 21 13.27 -13.56 -14.41
CA SER A 21 13.03 -14.53 -13.33
C SER A 21 13.31 -13.99 -11.91
N PHE A 22 14.43 -13.30 -11.72
CA PHE A 22 14.80 -12.70 -10.43
C PHE A 22 13.77 -11.65 -9.98
N VAL A 23 13.25 -10.83 -10.91
CA VAL A 23 12.23 -9.82 -10.60
C VAL A 23 10.88 -10.50 -10.32
N ARG A 24 10.50 -11.51 -11.11
CA ARG A 24 9.28 -12.30 -10.85
C ARG A 24 9.29 -12.93 -9.45
N ARG A 25 10.43 -13.41 -8.97
CA ARG A 25 10.56 -13.97 -7.61
C ARG A 25 10.12 -12.97 -6.54
N VAL A 26 10.54 -11.71 -6.67
CA VAL A 26 10.17 -10.64 -5.72
C VAL A 26 8.68 -10.32 -5.84
N LEU A 27 8.16 -10.19 -7.07
CA LEU A 27 6.75 -9.90 -7.32
C LEU A 27 5.82 -11.01 -6.80
N MET A 28 6.26 -12.27 -6.89
CA MET A 28 5.52 -13.46 -6.43
C MET A 28 5.82 -13.80 -4.97
N SER A 29 6.35 -12.86 -4.20
CA SER A 29 6.52 -13.06 -2.76
C SER A 29 5.17 -13.07 -2.04
N ALA A 30 5.09 -13.88 -0.98
CA ALA A 30 3.91 -14.00 -0.14
C ALA A 30 4.22 -13.56 1.29
N LEU A 31 3.16 -13.24 2.03
CA LEU A 31 3.28 -12.80 3.41
C LEU A 31 3.42 -13.99 4.35
N LEU A 32 4.25 -13.83 5.37
CA LEU A 32 4.42 -14.79 6.45
C LEU A 32 3.38 -14.56 7.57
N SER A 33 3.07 -15.62 8.32
CA SER A 33 2.22 -15.53 9.52
C SER A 33 2.87 -14.67 10.62
N SER A 34 2.07 -14.16 11.56
CA SER A 34 2.54 -13.30 12.66
C SER A 34 3.63 -13.95 13.51
N GLU A 35 3.49 -15.25 13.78
CA GLU A 35 4.46 -16.05 14.54
C GLU A 35 5.79 -16.16 13.81
N LEU A 36 5.78 -16.55 12.53
CA LEU A 36 6.99 -16.70 11.73
C LEU A 36 7.70 -15.37 11.51
N ARG A 37 6.95 -14.27 11.33
CA ARG A 37 7.53 -12.92 11.21
C ARG A 37 8.28 -12.50 12.47
N SER A 38 7.77 -12.86 13.65
CA SER A 38 8.39 -12.53 14.94
C SER A 38 9.63 -13.41 15.17
N LYS A 39 9.53 -14.71 14.85
CA LYS A 39 10.64 -15.66 14.98
C LYS A 39 11.85 -15.26 14.12
N TYR A 40 11.61 -14.82 12.88
CA TYR A 40 12.68 -14.56 11.92
C TYR A 40 12.98 -13.06 11.69
N ASN A 41 12.31 -12.15 12.41
CA ASN A 41 12.51 -10.69 12.32
C ASN A 41 12.52 -10.10 10.89
N VAL A 42 11.79 -10.73 9.96
CA VAL A 42 11.89 -10.47 8.50
C VAL A 42 11.26 -9.13 8.09
N ASP A 43 10.39 -8.56 8.92
CA ASP A 43 9.54 -7.44 8.48
C ASP A 43 9.23 -6.49 9.65
N LYS A 44 10.23 -5.68 10.01
CA LYS A 44 10.24 -4.77 11.18
C LYS A 44 9.13 -3.70 11.09
N ASP A 45 8.91 -3.14 9.91
CA ASP A 45 8.01 -2.00 9.71
C ASP A 45 6.55 -2.40 9.50
N ARG A 46 6.28 -3.62 9.06
CA ARG A 46 4.91 -4.08 8.84
C ARG A 46 4.09 -4.18 10.14
N LYS A 47 4.72 -4.43 11.30
CA LYS A 47 3.99 -4.40 12.58
C LYS A 47 3.44 -2.99 12.82
N LEU A 48 4.28 -1.96 12.69
CA LEU A 48 3.87 -0.56 12.79
C LEU A 48 2.82 -0.17 11.74
N LEU A 49 2.95 -0.66 10.50
CA LEU A 49 1.99 -0.40 9.43
C LEU A 49 0.61 -1.03 9.69
N LEU A 50 0.58 -2.26 10.21
CA LEU A 50 -0.67 -2.94 10.59
C LEU A 50 -1.36 -2.22 11.75
N GLU A 51 -0.62 -1.83 12.78
CA GLU A 51 -1.18 -1.07 13.91
C GLU A 51 -1.68 0.31 13.47
N ARG A 52 -0.95 1.04 12.61
CA ARG A 52 -1.45 2.27 12.00
C ARG A 52 -2.73 2.05 11.20
N LYS A 53 -2.82 0.97 10.41
CA LYS A 53 -4.04 0.63 9.65
C LYS A 53 -5.22 0.25 10.54
N LYS A 54 -4.99 -0.48 11.64
CA LYS A 54 -6.02 -0.81 12.62
C LYS A 54 -6.54 0.45 13.30
N ASN A 55 -5.63 1.33 13.73
CA ASN A 55 -5.98 2.61 14.35
C ASN A 55 -6.73 3.52 13.37
N GLY A 56 -6.31 3.59 12.10
CA GLY A 56 -7.02 4.36 11.07
C GLY A 56 -8.44 3.85 10.81
N ARG A 57 -8.65 2.52 10.80
CA ARG A 57 -10.01 1.93 10.71
C ARG A 57 -10.85 2.25 11.95
N ALA A 58 -10.29 2.06 13.14
CA ALA A 58 -10.97 2.39 14.40
C ALA A 58 -11.33 3.88 14.52
N VAL A 59 -10.56 4.78 13.90
CA VAL A 59 -10.89 6.21 13.78
C VAL A 59 -12.01 6.44 12.77
N ALA A 60 -12.00 5.75 11.62
CA ALA A 60 -13.06 5.83 10.62
C ALA A 60 -14.40 5.29 11.14
N ASP A 61 -14.39 4.26 11.97
CA ASP A 61 -15.60 3.71 12.59
C ASP A 61 -16.18 4.65 13.67
N LYS A 62 -15.34 5.47 14.32
CA LYS A 62 -15.75 6.46 15.34
C LYS A 62 -16.16 7.81 14.75
N LYS A 63 -15.59 8.18 13.61
CA LYS A 63 -15.94 9.37 12.83
C LYS A 63 -16.62 8.89 11.56
N GLY A 64 -17.94 8.71 11.61
CA GLY A 64 -18.76 8.52 10.42
C GLY A 64 -18.69 9.76 9.51
N ILE A 65 -17.57 9.93 8.80
CA ILE A 65 -17.35 11.00 7.83
C ILE A 65 -18.08 10.58 6.57
N LYS A 66 -19.34 11.00 6.47
CA LYS A 66 -20.01 11.13 5.17
C LYS A 66 -19.41 12.38 4.55
N PHE A 67 -18.59 12.22 3.51
CA PHE A 67 -18.16 13.37 2.71
C PHE A 67 -19.41 14.03 2.14
N THR A 68 -19.75 15.23 2.62
CA THR A 68 -20.78 16.06 2.00
C THR A 68 -20.16 16.75 0.78
N THR A 69 -21.00 17.08 -0.20
CA THR A 69 -20.58 17.66 -1.48
C THR A 69 -19.86 19.01 -1.36
N GLU A 70 -19.94 19.64 -0.18
CA GLU A 70 -19.34 20.93 0.14
C GLU A 70 -17.81 20.85 0.35
N ASP A 71 -17.29 19.72 0.86
CA ASP A 71 -15.85 19.53 1.11
C ASP A 71 -15.04 19.32 -0.19
N VAL A 72 -15.70 18.98 -1.30
CA VAL A 72 -15.07 18.72 -2.60
C VAL A 72 -14.80 20.04 -3.36
N MET A 73 -15.50 21.12 -3.05
CA MET A 73 -15.45 22.38 -3.81
C MET A 73 -14.49 23.44 -3.24
N GLN A 74 -13.86 23.21 -2.08
CA GLN A 74 -13.03 24.22 -1.39
C GLN A 74 -11.52 24.10 -1.64
N ASN A 75 -11.08 23.66 -2.82
CA ASN A 75 -9.68 23.82 -3.23
C ASN A 75 -9.61 24.18 -4.72
N ILE A 76 -10.15 25.34 -5.06
CA ILE A 76 -9.75 26.09 -6.25
C ILE A 76 -9.43 27.50 -5.76
N ASP A 77 -8.15 27.72 -5.47
CA ASP A 77 -7.41 28.95 -5.72
C ASP A 77 -6.04 28.54 -6.30
#